data_AF-A0A511YG09-F1
#
_entry.id   AF-A0A511YG09-F1
#
_cell.length_a   1.000
_cell.length_b   1.000
_cell.length_c   1.000
_cell.angle_alpha   90.00
_cell.angle_beta   90.00
_cell.angle_gamma   90.00
#
_symmetry.space_group_name_H-M   'P 1'
#
loop_
_entity.id
_entity.type
_entity.pdbx_description
1 polymer ?
#
loop_
_entity_poly.entity_id
_entity_poly.type
_entity_poly.pdbx_seq_one_letter_code
_entity_poly.pdbx_strand_id
1 'polypeptide(L)'
;MENNIVKFQNKSLEWEQPYFNEEIKTDRKESFELFINIFQNKDTDEVKAAHLEKIPFEHWLNILGQRLTSASVRDENAVPPLKDTLLEACRKPFNSEITIAQRAWEKHIGRMDDEFWGEIKGNNLQKQEKVMEKISYILDNRTWWNVFYHYKHELVFEAREKEGHGIRWSHGGKQLIGFLEKFINE
;
A
#
# COMPACT_ATOMS: atom_id res chain seq x y z
N MET A 1 5.43 1.64 12.03
CA MET A 1 6.36 0.54 12.39
C MET A 1 5.97 -0.09 13.72
N GLU A 2 5.94 0.68 14.82
CA GLU A 2 5.56 0.20 16.17
C GLU A 2 4.24 -0.57 16.18
N ASN A 3 3.22 -0.06 15.49
CA ASN A 3 1.92 -0.73 15.38
C ASN A 3 2.03 -2.16 14.78
N ASN A 4 2.92 -2.38 13.81
CA ASN A 4 3.12 -3.71 13.23
C ASN A 4 3.84 -4.64 14.20
N ILE A 5 4.83 -4.13 14.95
CA ILE A 5 5.55 -4.91 15.97
C ILE A 5 4.59 -5.36 17.08
N VAL A 6 3.75 -4.45 17.58
CA VAL A 6 2.74 -4.78 18.59
C VAL A 6 1.73 -5.80 18.07
N LYS A 7 1.22 -5.62 16.84
CA LYS A 7 0.32 -6.59 16.21
C LYS A 7 0.99 -7.95 16.01
N PHE A 8 2.28 -7.99 15.70
CA PHE A 8 3.05 -9.23 15.58
C PHE A 8 3.14 -9.98 16.91
N GLN A 9 3.52 -9.28 17.99
CA GLN A 9 3.58 -9.86 19.33
C GLN A 9 2.22 -10.38 19.80
N ASN A 10 1.13 -9.69 19.44
CA ASN A 10 -0.23 -10.07 19.78
C ASN A 10 -0.88 -11.07 18.81
N LYS A 11 -0.15 -11.52 17.77
CA LYS A 11 -0.67 -12.43 16.73
C LYS A 11 -1.96 -11.92 16.04
N SER A 12 -2.06 -10.60 15.86
CA SER A 12 -3.25 -9.92 15.31
C SER A 12 -3.01 -9.29 13.92
N LEU A 13 -1.97 -9.71 13.22
CA LEU A 13 -1.65 -9.22 11.89
C LEU A 13 -2.51 -9.92 10.83
N GLU A 14 -3.20 -9.12 10.03
CA GLU A 14 -3.95 -9.59 8.87
C GLU A 14 -3.09 -9.46 7.61
N TRP A 15 -2.34 -10.52 7.26
CA TRP A 15 -1.46 -10.54 6.08
C TRP A 15 -1.80 -11.62 5.05
N GLU A 16 -2.79 -12.46 5.33
CA GLU A 16 -3.20 -13.51 4.40
C GLU A 16 -4.21 -13.01 3.36
N GLN A 17 -4.76 -11.80 3.58
CA GLN A 17 -5.79 -11.22 2.74
C GLN A 17 -5.38 -9.82 2.23
N PRO A 18 -5.72 -9.45 0.99
CA PRO A 18 -6.34 -10.29 -0.04
C PRO A 18 -5.42 -11.46 -0.42
N TYR A 19 -6.03 -12.57 -0.85
CA TYR A 19 -5.30 -13.70 -1.38
C TYR A 19 -4.89 -13.40 -2.83
N PHE A 20 -3.63 -13.68 -3.16
CA PHE A 20 -3.09 -13.57 -4.51
C PHE A 20 -2.21 -14.81 -4.78
N ASN A 21 -2.56 -15.60 -5.78
CA ASN A 21 -1.90 -16.88 -6.08
C ASN A 21 -0.43 -16.74 -6.52
N GLU A 22 -0.04 -15.61 -7.12
CA GLU A 22 1.36 -15.32 -7.50
C GLU A 22 2.21 -14.75 -6.34
N GLU A 23 1.65 -14.62 -5.14
CA GLU A 23 2.37 -14.05 -4.01
C GLU A 23 3.45 -14.98 -3.45
N ILE A 24 4.64 -14.43 -3.26
CA ILE A 24 5.77 -15.12 -2.63
C ILE A 24 5.66 -14.94 -1.12
N LYS A 25 5.46 -16.05 -0.40
CA LYS A 25 5.44 -16.05 1.07
C LYS A 25 6.84 -15.75 1.62
N THR A 26 6.90 -14.77 2.52
CA THR A 26 8.15 -14.35 3.17
C THR A 26 8.14 -14.81 4.63
N ASP A 27 9.25 -15.35 5.13
CA ASP A 27 9.41 -15.58 6.56
C ASP A 27 9.60 -14.22 7.27
N ARG A 28 8.50 -13.69 7.79
CA ARG A 28 8.51 -12.43 8.52
C ARG A 28 8.98 -12.62 9.95
N LYS A 29 8.96 -13.84 10.52
CA LYS A 29 9.30 -14.07 11.92
C LYS A 29 10.71 -13.61 12.23
N GLU A 30 11.68 -14.05 11.41
CA GLU A 30 13.07 -13.64 11.53
C GLU A 30 13.21 -12.11 11.51
N SER A 31 12.54 -11.46 10.55
CA SER A 31 12.59 -10.01 10.42
C SER A 31 12.09 -9.32 11.68
N PHE A 32 10.91 -9.70 12.20
CA PHE A 32 10.36 -9.10 13.41
C PHE A 32 11.24 -9.35 14.64
N GLU A 33 11.78 -10.56 14.78
CA GLU A 33 12.66 -10.91 15.90
C GLU A 33 13.94 -10.06 15.93
N LEU A 34 14.55 -9.76 14.77
CA LEU A 34 15.69 -8.86 14.69
C LEU A 34 15.39 -7.48 15.30
N PHE A 35 14.29 -6.85 14.88
CA PHE A 35 13.90 -5.53 15.37
C PHE A 35 13.48 -5.56 16.84
N ILE A 36 12.69 -6.56 17.25
CA ILE A 36 12.25 -6.70 18.65
C ILE A 36 13.47 -6.82 19.57
N ASN A 37 14.43 -7.67 19.22
CA ASN A 37 15.65 -7.87 20.02
C ASN A 37 16.45 -6.57 20.17
N ILE A 38 16.58 -5.78 19.10
CA ILE A 38 17.30 -4.50 19.15
C ILE A 38 16.53 -3.48 20.00
N PHE A 39 15.22 -3.32 19.80
CA PHE A 39 14.43 -2.31 20.53
C PHE A 39 14.28 -2.64 22.01
N GLN A 40 14.18 -3.93 22.37
CA GLN A 40 14.02 -4.39 23.76
C GLN A 40 15.35 -4.50 24.53
N ASN A 41 16.49 -4.41 23.84
CA ASN A 41 17.79 -4.38 24.51
C ASN A 41 17.94 -3.08 25.35
N LYS A 42 18.72 -3.17 26.43
CA LYS A 42 19.10 -2.06 27.32
C LYS A 42 20.29 -1.24 26.80
N ASP A 43 20.80 -1.57 25.61
CA ASP A 43 21.81 -0.79 24.90
C ASP A 43 21.39 0.68 24.72
N THR A 44 22.37 1.57 24.57
CA THR A 44 22.12 2.99 24.27
C THR A 44 21.55 3.17 22.86
N ASP A 45 20.93 4.32 22.61
CA ASP A 45 20.31 4.61 21.31
C ASP A 45 21.34 4.61 20.18
N GLU A 46 22.58 5.02 20.44
CA GLU A 46 23.67 4.99 19.46
C GLU A 46 24.03 3.55 19.05
N VAL A 47 24.08 2.64 20.03
CA VAL A 47 24.36 1.22 19.77
C VAL A 47 23.19 0.58 19.02
N LYS A 48 21.95 0.90 19.40
CA LYS A 48 20.75 0.44 18.69
C LYS A 48 20.74 0.94 17.24
N ALA A 49 21.04 2.22 17.00
CA ALA A 49 21.14 2.78 15.65
C ALA A 49 22.18 2.04 14.81
N ALA A 50 23.38 1.79 15.37
CA ALA A 50 24.43 1.05 14.67
C ALA A 50 24.05 -0.41 14.35
N HIS A 51 23.18 -1.04 15.15
CA HIS A 51 22.62 -2.35 14.82
C HIS A 51 21.55 -2.26 13.72
N LEU A 52 20.66 -1.27 13.81
CA LEU A 52 19.60 -1.03 12.83
C LEU A 52 20.16 -0.75 11.43
N GLU A 53 21.24 0.02 11.32
CA GLU A 53 21.93 0.32 10.06
C GLU A 53 22.54 -0.91 9.37
N LYS A 54 22.84 -1.98 10.13
CA LYS A 54 23.40 -3.23 9.59
C LYS A 54 22.33 -4.20 9.11
N ILE A 55 21.05 -3.94 9.39
CA ILE A 55 19.96 -4.81 8.98
C ILE A 55 19.77 -4.69 7.46
N PRO A 56 19.79 -5.80 6.70
CA PRO A 56 19.44 -5.79 5.28
C PRO A 56 18.08 -5.13 5.03
N PHE A 57 17.98 -4.31 3.98
CA PHE A 57 16.81 -3.48 3.71
C PHE A 57 15.51 -4.28 3.58
N GLU A 58 15.59 -5.53 3.12
CA GLU A 58 14.46 -6.44 3.01
C GLU A 58 13.72 -6.66 4.33
N HIS A 59 14.45 -6.75 5.45
CA HIS A 59 13.82 -6.93 6.77
C HIS A 59 13.05 -5.68 7.19
N TRP A 60 13.52 -4.48 6.84
CA TRP A 60 12.78 -3.24 7.05
C TRP A 60 11.45 -3.27 6.28
N LEU A 61 11.49 -3.67 5.02
CA LEU A 61 10.29 -3.76 4.18
C LEU A 61 9.32 -4.83 4.70
N ASN A 62 9.82 -5.96 5.21
CA ASN A 62 9.03 -7.01 5.84
C ASN A 62 8.25 -6.48 7.06
N ILE A 63 8.90 -5.73 7.95
CA ILE A 63 8.22 -5.17 9.13
C ILE A 63 7.31 -3.98 8.79
N LEU A 64 7.56 -3.29 7.68
CA LEU A 64 6.65 -2.29 7.11
C LEU A 64 5.44 -2.95 6.44
N GLY A 65 5.51 -4.26 6.16
CA GLY A 65 4.40 -5.07 5.70
C GLY A 65 4.37 -5.34 4.19
N GLN A 66 5.47 -5.11 3.45
CA GLN A 66 5.54 -5.35 2.01
C GLN A 66 5.18 -6.79 1.69
N ARG A 67 4.25 -6.99 0.75
CA ARG A 67 3.92 -8.32 0.21
C ARG A 67 4.61 -8.49 -1.14
N LEU A 68 5.08 -9.70 -1.45
CA LEU A 68 6.05 -9.91 -2.53
C LEU A 68 5.44 -10.66 -3.71
N THR A 69 5.93 -10.31 -4.89
CA THR A 69 5.69 -11.00 -6.17
C THR A 69 7.04 -11.17 -6.86
N SER A 70 7.11 -11.93 -7.95
CA SER A 70 8.35 -12.14 -8.70
C SER A 70 9.03 -10.83 -9.18
N ALA A 71 8.25 -9.78 -9.42
CA ALA A 71 8.73 -8.48 -9.90
C ALA A 71 8.98 -7.44 -8.78
N SER A 72 8.90 -7.85 -7.51
CA SER A 72 9.06 -6.93 -6.36
C SER A 72 10.48 -6.37 -6.25
N VAL A 73 10.54 -5.07 -5.94
CA VAL A 73 11.77 -4.42 -5.46
C VAL A 73 11.90 -4.66 -3.95
N ARG A 74 13.11 -4.93 -3.48
CA ARG A 74 13.40 -5.30 -2.07
C ARG A 74 14.52 -4.45 -1.44
N ASP A 75 14.88 -3.35 -2.08
CA ASP A 75 15.87 -2.38 -1.62
C ASP A 75 15.21 -1.06 -1.19
N GLU A 76 16.00 -0.02 -0.95
CA GLU A 76 15.52 1.31 -0.56
C GLU A 76 14.52 1.95 -1.53
N ASN A 77 14.49 1.52 -2.80
CA ASN A 77 13.51 1.99 -3.77
C ASN A 77 12.12 1.35 -3.55
N ALA A 78 11.96 0.42 -2.61
CA ALA A 78 10.66 -0.12 -2.22
C ALA A 78 10.02 0.57 -1.00
N VAL A 79 10.67 1.59 -0.44
CA VAL A 79 10.08 2.37 0.68
C VAL A 79 8.72 2.92 0.24
N PRO A 80 7.62 2.61 0.98
CA PRO A 80 6.29 3.04 0.58
C PRO A 80 6.17 4.56 0.68
N PRO A 81 5.51 5.23 -0.29
CA PRO A 81 5.29 6.67 -0.23
C PRO A 81 4.47 7.09 0.99
N LEU A 82 4.64 8.33 1.43
CA LEU A 82 3.82 8.90 2.50
C LEU A 82 2.35 8.97 2.08
N LYS A 83 1.44 8.74 3.04
CA LYS A 83 -0.02 8.80 2.80
C LYS A 83 -0.42 10.13 2.16
N ASP A 84 0.12 11.25 2.66
CA ASP A 84 -0.21 12.58 2.15
C ASP A 84 0.22 12.76 0.69
N THR A 85 1.40 12.25 0.31
CA THR A 85 1.86 12.26 -1.09
C THR A 85 0.89 11.51 -2.01
N LEU A 86 0.39 10.36 -1.57
CA LEU A 86 -0.58 9.57 -2.33
C LEU A 86 -1.92 10.31 -2.48
N LEU A 87 -2.40 10.93 -1.41
CA LEU A 87 -3.63 11.72 -1.40
C LEU A 87 -3.51 12.99 -2.25
N GLU A 88 -2.38 13.68 -2.20
CA GLU A 88 -2.09 14.84 -3.05
C GLU A 88 -2.12 14.47 -4.53
N ALA A 89 -1.51 13.34 -4.92
CA ALA A 89 -1.56 12.86 -6.29
C ALA A 89 -2.99 12.62 -6.79
N CYS A 90 -3.87 12.14 -5.93
CA CYS A 90 -5.29 11.95 -6.22
C CYS A 90 -6.06 13.26 -6.38
N ARG A 91 -5.69 14.31 -5.62
CA ARG A 91 -6.35 15.63 -5.64
C ARG A 91 -5.89 16.53 -6.78
N LYS A 92 -4.90 16.14 -7.58
CA LYS A 92 -4.46 16.91 -8.75
C LYS A 92 -5.64 17.15 -9.70
N PRO A 93 -5.75 18.36 -10.29
CA PRO A 93 -6.80 18.65 -11.26
C PRO A 93 -6.59 17.80 -12.53
N PHE A 94 -7.65 17.18 -13.03
CA PHE A 94 -7.68 16.63 -14.38
C PHE A 94 -8.06 17.72 -15.39
N ASN A 95 -8.99 18.59 -14.99
CA ASN A 95 -9.36 19.82 -15.69
C ASN A 95 -9.80 20.87 -14.65
N SER A 96 -10.47 21.95 -15.09
CA SER A 96 -10.95 23.02 -14.21
C SER A 96 -12.06 22.62 -13.23
N GLU A 97 -12.69 21.46 -13.43
CA GLU A 97 -13.89 21.04 -12.68
C GLU A 97 -13.68 19.81 -11.81
N ILE A 98 -12.81 18.88 -12.22
CA ILE A 98 -12.68 17.56 -11.59
C ILE A 98 -11.22 17.18 -11.33
N THR A 99 -11.01 16.37 -10.29
CA THR A 99 -9.71 15.76 -10.00
C THR A 99 -9.41 14.52 -10.85
N ILE A 100 -8.13 14.15 -10.91
CA ILE A 100 -7.69 12.88 -11.52
C ILE A 100 -8.35 11.69 -10.83
N ALA A 101 -8.52 11.73 -9.51
CA ALA A 101 -9.21 10.68 -8.77
C ALA A 101 -10.68 10.52 -9.18
N GLN A 102 -11.44 11.62 -9.28
CA GLN A 102 -12.83 11.53 -9.76
C GLN A 102 -12.87 10.94 -11.18
N ARG A 103 -12.03 11.42 -12.09
CA ARG A 103 -11.98 10.93 -13.47
C ARG A 103 -11.65 9.43 -13.54
N ALA A 104 -10.69 8.97 -12.74
CA ALA A 104 -10.30 7.57 -12.68
C ALA A 104 -11.43 6.70 -12.10
N TRP A 105 -12.17 7.20 -11.11
CA TRP A 105 -13.26 6.48 -10.45
C TRP A 105 -14.47 6.32 -11.36
N GLU A 106 -14.88 7.40 -12.04
CA GLU A 106 -15.96 7.35 -13.05
C GLU A 106 -15.65 6.36 -14.18
N LYS A 107 -14.38 6.25 -14.59
CA LYS A 107 -13.94 5.27 -15.59
C LYS A 107 -13.91 3.83 -15.06
N HIS A 108 -13.66 3.65 -13.77
CA HIS A 108 -13.54 2.34 -13.13
C HIS A 108 -14.92 1.69 -12.94
N ILE A 109 -15.89 2.43 -12.37
CA ILE A 109 -17.26 1.93 -12.14
C ILE A 109 -17.95 1.53 -13.45
N GLY A 110 -17.69 2.24 -14.56
CA GLY A 110 -18.29 1.91 -15.85
C GLY A 110 -17.89 0.55 -16.44
N ARG A 111 -17.02 -0.23 -15.77
CA ARG A 111 -16.50 -1.51 -16.25
C ARG A 111 -17.03 -2.72 -15.49
N MET A 112 -17.51 -2.55 -14.25
CA MET A 112 -17.89 -3.63 -13.36
C MET A 112 -19.08 -3.24 -12.49
N ASP A 113 -19.94 -4.21 -12.22
CA ASP A 113 -21.00 -4.09 -11.22
C ASP A 113 -20.42 -4.44 -9.84
N ASP A 114 -19.69 -3.48 -9.27
CA ASP A 114 -19.02 -3.60 -7.97
C ASP A 114 -19.54 -2.53 -7.00
N GLU A 115 -20.32 -2.97 -6.03
CA GLU A 115 -20.92 -2.11 -5.00
C GLU A 115 -19.88 -1.41 -4.12
N PHE A 116 -18.65 -1.92 -4.03
CA PHE A 116 -17.60 -1.33 -3.19
C PHE A 116 -17.32 0.12 -3.58
N TRP A 117 -17.22 0.39 -4.88
CA TRP A 117 -16.96 1.74 -5.40
C TRP A 117 -18.21 2.62 -5.39
N GLY A 118 -19.39 2.00 -5.28
CA GLY A 118 -20.70 2.64 -5.25
C GLY A 118 -21.07 3.31 -6.58
N GLU A 119 -22.10 4.14 -6.56
CA GLU A 119 -22.61 4.78 -7.78
C GLU A 119 -22.04 6.18 -8.03
N ILE A 120 -21.92 6.55 -9.31
CA ILE A 120 -21.63 7.92 -9.77
C ILE A 120 -22.92 8.76 -9.72
N LYS A 121 -23.16 9.40 -8.58
CA LYS A 121 -24.31 10.30 -8.35
C LYS A 121 -23.87 11.57 -7.62
N GLY A 122 -24.61 12.66 -7.83
CA GLY A 122 -24.34 13.97 -7.21
C GLY A 122 -23.52 14.92 -8.09
N ASN A 123 -23.23 16.12 -7.56
CA ASN A 123 -22.39 17.11 -8.21
C ASN A 123 -20.88 16.78 -8.04
N ASN A 124 -19.99 17.50 -8.74
CA ASN A 124 -18.55 17.21 -8.70
C ASN A 124 -17.95 17.27 -7.29
N LEU A 125 -18.37 18.22 -6.44
CA LEU A 125 -17.88 18.30 -5.07
C LEU A 125 -18.21 17.02 -4.29
N GLN A 126 -19.47 16.58 -4.34
CA GLN A 126 -19.93 15.36 -3.66
C GLN A 126 -19.21 14.10 -4.18
N LYS A 127 -19.01 14.00 -5.50
CA LYS A 127 -18.28 12.88 -6.09
C LYS A 127 -16.82 12.85 -5.64
N GLN A 128 -16.16 14.01 -5.58
CA GLN A 128 -14.77 14.13 -5.13
C GLN A 128 -14.63 13.75 -3.66
N GLU A 129 -15.54 14.20 -2.79
CA GLU A 129 -15.55 13.80 -1.38
C GLU A 129 -15.69 12.28 -1.24
N LYS A 130 -16.66 11.69 -1.95
CA LYS A 130 -16.91 10.24 -1.93
C LYS A 130 -15.73 9.40 -2.41
N VAL A 131 -15.10 9.76 -3.52
CA VAL A 131 -13.92 9.01 -3.99
C VAL A 131 -12.73 9.17 -3.04
N MET A 132 -12.54 10.35 -2.45
CA MET A 132 -11.46 10.58 -1.49
C MET A 132 -11.67 9.85 -0.17
N GLU A 133 -12.93 9.67 0.26
CA GLU A 133 -13.28 8.80 1.38
C GLU A 133 -12.88 7.34 1.09
N LYS A 134 -13.22 6.82 -0.11
CA LYS A 134 -12.82 5.47 -0.52
C LYS A 134 -11.30 5.29 -0.61
N ILE A 135 -10.59 6.28 -1.15
CA ILE A 135 -9.12 6.26 -1.20
C ILE A 135 -8.55 6.20 0.23
N SER A 136 -9.06 7.04 1.12
CA SER A 136 -8.61 7.09 2.51
C SER A 136 -8.88 5.76 3.22
N TYR A 137 -10.08 5.20 3.03
CA TYR A 137 -10.45 3.89 3.53
C TYR A 137 -9.47 2.80 3.10
N ILE A 138 -9.13 2.71 1.80
CA ILE A 138 -8.17 1.72 1.30
C ILE A 138 -6.80 1.93 1.95
N LEU A 139 -6.31 3.17 2.03
CA LEU A 139 -4.99 3.45 2.61
C LEU A 139 -4.91 3.16 4.10
N ASP A 140 -5.99 3.40 4.85
CA ASP A 140 -6.08 3.16 6.29
C ASP A 140 -6.31 1.69 6.65
N ASN A 141 -6.98 0.95 5.78
CA ASN A 141 -7.30 -0.47 5.97
C ASN A 141 -6.48 -1.38 5.05
N ARG A 142 -5.37 -0.89 4.50
CA ARG A 142 -4.53 -1.69 3.61
C ARG A 142 -3.93 -2.88 4.36
N THR A 143 -4.09 -4.06 3.79
CA THR A 143 -3.48 -5.30 4.28
C THR A 143 -2.46 -5.85 3.26
N TRP A 144 -2.43 -5.27 2.07
CA TRP A 144 -1.48 -5.59 1.03
C TRP A 144 -0.92 -4.30 0.43
N TRP A 145 0.40 -4.25 0.28
CA TRP A 145 1.07 -3.23 -0.52
C TRP A 145 2.38 -3.78 -1.07
N ASN A 146 2.79 -3.25 -2.22
CA ASN A 146 4.02 -3.65 -2.88
C ASN A 146 4.57 -2.52 -3.77
N VAL A 147 5.87 -2.60 -4.05
CA VAL A 147 6.57 -1.82 -5.08
C VAL A 147 7.20 -2.81 -6.05
N PHE A 148 6.82 -2.75 -7.33
CA PHE A 148 7.21 -3.74 -8.32
C PHE A 148 7.23 -3.18 -9.75
N TYR A 149 7.93 -3.86 -10.65
CA TYR A 149 7.93 -3.52 -12.08
C TYR A 149 6.65 -4.00 -12.76
N HIS A 150 5.80 -3.05 -13.13
CA HIS A 150 4.60 -3.27 -13.91
C HIS A 150 4.90 -3.20 -15.41
N TYR A 151 4.42 -4.19 -16.16
CA TYR A 151 4.71 -4.37 -17.60
C TYR A 151 4.43 -3.15 -18.51
N LYS A 152 3.53 -2.24 -18.11
CA LYS A 152 3.18 -1.01 -18.86
C LYS A 152 3.62 0.30 -18.21
N HIS A 153 3.93 0.27 -16.91
CA HIS A 153 4.05 1.50 -16.12
C HIS A 153 5.37 1.56 -15.36
N GLU A 154 6.34 0.71 -15.74
CA GLU A 154 7.63 0.58 -15.08
C GLU A 154 7.42 0.34 -13.57
N LEU A 155 8.20 1.00 -12.71
CA LEU A 155 8.10 0.83 -11.27
C LEU A 155 6.85 1.52 -10.72
N VAL A 156 6.02 0.77 -9.99
CA VAL A 156 4.76 1.27 -9.41
C VAL A 156 4.68 0.98 -7.92
N PHE A 157 3.89 1.79 -7.21
CA PHE A 157 3.43 1.49 -5.86
C PHE A 157 1.96 1.12 -5.91
N GLU A 158 1.60 0.04 -5.22
CA GLU A 158 0.23 -0.46 -5.16
C GLU A 158 -0.16 -0.77 -3.72
N ALA A 159 -1.37 -0.39 -3.34
CA ALA A 159 -1.95 -0.72 -2.05
C ALA A 159 -3.37 -1.25 -2.24
N ARG A 160 -3.74 -2.25 -1.44
CA ARG A 160 -5.05 -2.89 -1.44
C ARG A 160 -5.55 -3.12 -0.03
N GLU A 161 -6.85 -2.96 0.12
CA GLU A 161 -7.56 -3.41 1.32
C GLU A 161 -7.83 -4.92 1.26
N LYS A 162 -8.34 -5.47 2.36
CA LYS A 162 -8.52 -6.90 2.64
C LYS A 162 -9.24 -7.70 1.56
N GLU A 163 -10.26 -7.13 0.93
CA GLU A 163 -11.04 -7.76 -0.14
C GLU A 163 -10.36 -7.68 -1.51
N GLY A 164 -9.29 -6.88 -1.61
CA GLY A 164 -8.46 -6.78 -2.81
C GLY A 164 -8.73 -5.56 -3.67
N HIS A 165 -9.68 -4.69 -3.33
CA HIS A 165 -9.82 -3.41 -4.02
C HIS A 165 -8.58 -2.56 -3.76
N GLY A 166 -8.11 -1.91 -4.82
CA GLY A 166 -6.78 -1.32 -4.79
C GLY A 166 -6.66 -0.01 -5.52
N ILE A 167 -5.51 0.58 -5.33
CA ILE A 167 -5.10 1.79 -6.02
C ILE A 167 -3.62 1.65 -6.38
N ARG A 168 -3.28 2.11 -7.58
CA ARG A 168 -1.91 2.13 -8.09
C ARG A 168 -1.45 3.54 -8.37
N TRP A 169 -0.20 3.81 -8.01
CA TRP A 169 0.52 5.03 -8.31
C TRP A 169 1.82 4.72 -9.02
N SER A 170 2.38 5.72 -9.70
CA SER A 170 3.79 5.67 -10.13
C SER A 170 4.70 5.47 -8.92
N HIS A 171 5.92 5.01 -9.15
CA HIS A 171 6.95 5.00 -8.11
C HIS A 171 7.06 6.37 -7.40
N GLY A 172 7.24 6.34 -6.08
CA GLY A 172 7.22 7.52 -5.21
C GLY A 172 5.83 8.13 -4.97
N GLY A 173 4.75 7.56 -5.51
CA GLY A 173 3.37 7.96 -5.19
C GLY A 173 2.90 9.28 -5.85
N LYS A 174 3.68 9.84 -6.77
CA LYS A 174 3.46 11.22 -7.28
C LYS A 174 2.38 11.33 -8.35
N GLN A 175 1.97 10.23 -8.96
CA GLN A 175 0.93 10.19 -10.00
C GLN A 175 0.00 9.02 -9.76
N LEU A 176 -1.32 9.29 -9.78
CA LEU A 176 -2.34 8.24 -9.76
C LEU A 176 -2.34 7.53 -11.12
N ILE A 177 -2.17 6.20 -11.12
CA ILE A 177 -2.30 5.37 -12.31
C ILE A 177 -3.75 4.90 -12.46
N GLY A 178 -4.37 4.45 -11.37
CA GLY A 178 -5.80 4.10 -11.37
C GLY A 178 -6.23 3.19 -10.23
N PHE A 179 -7.52 2.89 -10.24
CA PHE A 179 -8.18 1.94 -9.33
C PHE A 179 -8.07 0.51 -9.84
N LEU A 180 -8.07 -0.43 -8.90
CA LEU A 180 -7.86 -1.86 -9.14
C LEU A 180 -9.02 -2.65 -8.54
N GLU A 181 -9.47 -3.62 -9.32
CA GLU A 181 -10.44 -4.63 -8.91
C GLU A 181 -9.77 -5.68 -8.03
N LYS A 182 -10.55 -6.55 -7.39
CA LYS A 182 -10.03 -7.69 -6.63
C LYS A 182 -9.08 -8.54 -7.46
N PHE A 183 -8.16 -9.25 -6.81
CA PHE A 183 -7.32 -10.22 -7.51
C PHE A 183 -8.19 -11.31 -8.14
N ILE A 184 -7.91 -11.63 -9.40
CA ILE A 184 -8.42 -12.83 -10.05
C ILE A 184 -7.42 -13.93 -9.73
N ASN A 185 -7.84 -14.89 -8.93
CA ASN A 185 -7.04 -16.06 -8.60
C ASN A 185 -7.51 -17.21 -9.50
N GLU A 186 -6.61 -17.71 -10.33
CA GLU A 186 -6.77 -18.97 -11.08
C GLU A 186 -6.43 -20.16 -10.19
#